data_AF-A0AAE0HBN4-F1
#
_entry.id   AF-A0AAE0HBN4-F1
#
_cell.length_a   1.000
_cell.length_b   1.000
_cell.length_c   1.000
_cell.angle_alpha   90.00
_cell.angle_beta   90.00
_cell.angle_gamma   90.00
#
_symmetry.space_group_name_H-M   'P 1'
#
loop_
_entity.id
_entity.type
_entity.pdbx_description
1 polymer ?
#
loop_
_entity_poly.entity_id
_entity_poly.type
_entity_poly.pdbx_seq_one_letter_code
_entity_poly.pdbx_strand_id
1 'polypeptide(L)'
;MAKFTLFTIITAVLASGQAEAFQFRFYANSNCNHDAAAGSTSPPNNGPPSSGSAGNCYSAPIGVNWQRLEIDNPPNSVITYCNVNCQGSGSALQGGTHCFTPFPGCAIGSL
;
A
#
# COMPACT_ATOMS: atom_id res chain seq x y z
N MET A 1 26.83 -16.75 55.26
CA MET A 1 25.67 -17.27 54.52
C MET A 1 25.29 -16.24 53.47
N ALA A 2 25.57 -16.51 52.19
CA ALA A 2 25.29 -15.58 51.10
C ALA A 2 23.86 -15.83 50.57
N LYS A 3 23.02 -14.79 50.53
CA LYS A 3 21.73 -14.83 49.83
C LYS A 3 21.94 -14.21 48.44
N PHE A 4 21.93 -15.05 47.42
CA PHE A 4 21.79 -14.64 46.03
C PHE A 4 20.33 -14.30 45.76
N THR A 5 20.02 -13.06 45.41
CA THR A 5 18.71 -12.68 44.89
C THR A 5 18.81 -12.63 43.37
N LEU A 6 18.09 -13.54 42.70
CA LEU A 6 18.01 -13.61 41.23
C LEU A 6 16.97 -12.60 40.73
N PHE A 7 17.38 -11.81 39.73
CA PHE A 7 16.60 -10.81 39.00
C PHE A 7 15.61 -11.47 38.02
N THR A 8 14.42 -10.88 37.86
CA THR A 8 13.63 -11.03 36.63
C THR A 8 13.10 -9.67 36.21
N ILE A 9 13.70 -9.05 35.19
CA ILE A 9 13.09 -7.94 34.45
C ILE A 9 12.34 -8.59 33.28
N ILE A 10 11.02 -8.56 33.33
CA ILE A 10 10.18 -8.91 32.17
C ILE A 10 9.98 -7.63 31.36
N THR A 11 10.76 -7.45 30.30
CA THR A 11 10.47 -6.43 29.28
C THR A 11 9.45 -7.00 28.31
N ALA A 12 8.16 -6.74 28.57
CA ALA A 12 7.11 -7.02 27.61
C ALA A 12 7.17 -5.99 26.48
N VAL A 13 7.80 -6.33 25.36
CA VAL A 13 7.67 -5.57 24.12
C VAL A 13 6.32 -5.94 23.51
N LEU A 14 5.29 -5.15 23.80
CA LEU A 14 4.02 -5.20 23.08
C LEU A 14 4.24 -4.57 21.71
N ALA A 15 4.69 -5.36 20.73
CA ALA A 15 4.56 -5.00 19.33
C ALA A 15 3.06 -4.99 19.01
N SER A 16 2.42 -3.83 19.04
CA SER A 16 1.10 -3.63 18.46
C SER A 16 1.21 -3.72 16.95
N GLY A 17 1.34 -4.94 16.43
CA GLY A 17 1.17 -5.22 15.02
C GLY A 17 -0.28 -4.92 14.68
N GLN A 18 -0.55 -3.76 14.08
CA GLN A 18 -1.74 -3.65 13.26
C GLN A 18 -1.60 -4.75 12.21
N ALA A 19 -2.46 -5.76 12.27
CA ALA A 19 -2.40 -6.87 11.34
C ALA A 19 -2.41 -6.29 9.92
N GLU A 20 -1.38 -6.62 9.14
CA GLU A 20 -1.33 -6.21 7.74
C GLU A 20 -2.57 -6.76 7.05
N ALA A 21 -3.40 -5.88 6.49
CA ALA A 21 -4.66 -6.29 5.87
C ALA A 21 -4.43 -6.67 4.40
N PHE A 22 -3.44 -6.05 3.76
CA PHE A 22 -3.10 -6.28 2.36
C PHE A 22 -1.70 -5.76 2.03
N GLN A 23 -1.14 -6.19 0.91
CA GLN A 23 0.06 -5.59 0.31
C GLN A 23 -0.34 -4.82 -0.95
N PHE A 24 0.42 -3.80 -1.33
CA PHE A 24 0.08 -2.96 -2.48
C PHE A 24 1.28 -2.39 -3.23
N ARG A 25 1.05 -2.02 -4.49
CA ARG A 25 2.05 -1.39 -5.37
C ARG A 25 1.38 -0.53 -6.44
N PHE A 26 1.93 0.66 -6.69
CA PHE A 26 1.50 1.51 -7.80
C PHE A 26 2.25 1.15 -9.07
N TYR A 27 1.58 1.22 -10.22
CA TYR A 27 2.15 0.99 -11.54
C TYR A 27 1.87 2.17 -12.46
N ALA A 28 2.90 2.62 -13.18
CA ALA A 28 2.78 3.62 -14.24
C ALA A 28 2.28 3.02 -15.56
N ASN A 29 2.21 1.69 -15.64
CA ASN A 29 1.66 0.96 -16.77
C ASN A 29 0.19 0.58 -16.55
N SER A 30 -0.47 0.18 -17.63
CA SER A 30 -1.91 -0.03 -17.66
C SER A 30 -2.39 -1.38 -17.14
N ASN A 31 -1.54 -2.33 -16.74
CA ASN A 31 -1.96 -3.72 -16.50
C ASN A 31 -1.39 -4.36 -15.21
N CYS A 32 -0.82 -3.59 -14.29
CA CYS A 32 -0.08 -4.13 -13.14
C CYS A 32 0.96 -5.17 -13.55
N ASN A 33 1.71 -4.88 -14.63
CA ASN A 33 2.65 -5.85 -15.18
C ASN A 33 3.88 -6.01 -14.26
N HIS A 34 4.07 -7.23 -13.72
CA HIS A 34 5.20 -7.57 -12.85
C HIS A 34 6.55 -7.60 -13.56
N ASP A 35 6.58 -7.64 -14.89
CA ASP A 35 7.81 -7.53 -15.71
C ASP A 35 8.20 -6.08 -16.01
N ALA A 36 7.46 -5.10 -15.48
CA ALA A 36 7.70 -3.70 -15.77
C ALA A 36 9.03 -3.20 -15.19
N ALA A 37 9.73 -2.35 -15.94
CA ALA A 37 11.06 -1.87 -15.56
C ALA A 37 11.08 -1.20 -14.18
N ALA A 38 12.21 -1.30 -13.48
CA ALA A 38 12.42 -0.55 -12.24
C ALA A 38 12.20 0.96 -12.47
N GLY A 39 11.42 1.59 -11.61
CA GLY A 39 10.99 2.99 -11.76
C GLY A 39 9.62 3.18 -12.43
N SER A 40 9.05 2.14 -13.03
CA SER A 40 7.65 2.15 -13.50
C SER A 40 6.66 1.62 -12.45
N THR A 41 7.17 1.30 -11.25
CA THR A 41 6.43 0.80 -10.09
C THR A 41 6.88 1.51 -8.83
N SER A 42 5.97 1.66 -7.87
CA SER A 42 6.28 2.14 -6.52
C SER A 42 5.59 1.27 -5.45
N PRO A 43 6.35 0.57 -4.58
CA PRO A 43 7.81 0.42 -4.62
C PRO A 43 8.31 -0.25 -5.92
N PRO A 44 9.62 -0.30 -6.20
CA PRO A 44 10.18 -0.94 -7.41
C PRO A 44 9.97 -2.46 -7.45
N ASN A 45 9.61 -3.04 -8.62
CA ASN A 45 9.18 -4.45 -8.79
C ASN A 45 10.20 -5.50 -8.32
N ASN A 46 11.48 -5.14 -8.24
CA ASN A 46 12.58 -5.98 -7.78
C ASN A 46 12.72 -6.01 -6.25
N GLY A 47 11.85 -5.31 -5.53
CA GLY A 47 11.75 -5.31 -4.08
C GLY A 47 10.36 -5.72 -3.58
N PRO A 48 10.18 -5.85 -2.26
CA PRO A 48 8.89 -6.21 -1.68
C PRO A 48 7.82 -5.12 -1.93
N PRO A 49 6.52 -5.48 -2.01
CA PRO A 49 5.44 -4.51 -2.04
C PRO A 49 5.32 -3.76 -0.70
N SER A 50 4.57 -2.66 -0.69
CA SER A 50 4.25 -1.94 0.55
C SER A 50 3.13 -2.64 1.29
N SER A 51 3.11 -2.54 2.61
CA SER A 51 2.03 -3.09 3.44
C SER A 51 1.00 -2.04 3.81
N GLY A 52 -0.27 -2.44 3.82
CA GLY A 52 -1.41 -1.58 4.08
C GLY A 52 -2.43 -2.16 5.04
N SER A 53 -3.31 -1.28 5.54
CA SER A 53 -4.42 -1.58 6.42
C SER A 53 -5.69 -0.92 5.91
N ALA A 54 -6.81 -1.61 6.03
CA ALA A 54 -8.11 -1.08 5.60
C ALA A 54 -8.44 0.22 6.35
N GLY A 55 -9.03 1.19 5.64
CA GLY A 55 -9.42 2.49 6.20
C GLY A 55 -8.32 3.57 6.19
N ASN A 56 -7.08 3.20 5.87
CA ASN A 56 -6.00 4.17 5.69
C ASN A 56 -5.91 4.69 4.25
N CYS A 57 -5.47 5.94 4.11
CA CYS A 57 -5.17 6.53 2.81
C CYS A 57 -3.73 6.22 2.40
N TYR A 58 -3.54 5.68 1.20
CA TYR A 58 -2.24 5.44 0.58
C TYR A 58 -2.17 6.19 -0.74
N SER A 59 -1.10 6.97 -0.92
CA SER A 59 -0.91 7.81 -2.10
C SER A 59 0.38 7.44 -2.83
N ALA A 60 0.35 7.51 -4.16
CA ALA A 60 1.52 7.26 -4.98
C ALA A 60 2.50 8.46 -4.90
N PRO A 61 3.80 8.26 -5.11
CA PRO A 61 4.77 9.35 -5.17
C PRO A 61 4.45 10.35 -6.28
N ILE A 62 4.71 11.63 -6.04
CA ILE A 62 4.56 12.67 -7.07
C ILE A 62 5.58 12.51 -8.21
N GLY A 63 5.25 13.06 -9.39
CA GLY A 63 6.17 13.15 -10.52
C GLY A 63 6.10 11.99 -11.52
N VAL A 64 5.22 11.01 -11.29
CA VAL A 64 4.95 9.90 -12.22
C VAL A 64 3.45 9.82 -12.47
N ASN A 65 3.06 9.51 -13.71
CA ASN A 65 1.68 9.25 -14.06
C ASN A 65 1.32 7.80 -13.70
N TRP A 66 0.91 7.57 -12.46
CA TRP A 66 0.51 6.26 -11.96
C TRP A 66 -0.87 5.89 -12.49
N GLN A 67 -0.96 4.80 -13.24
CA GLN A 67 -2.17 4.39 -13.93
C GLN A 67 -2.91 3.26 -13.21
N ARG A 68 -2.25 2.53 -12.31
CA ARG A 68 -2.84 1.41 -11.58
C ARG A 68 -2.34 1.31 -10.14
N LEU A 69 -3.17 0.73 -9.30
CA LEU A 69 -2.83 0.26 -7.96
C LEU A 69 -3.09 -1.24 -7.92
N GLU A 70 -2.06 -2.04 -7.64
CA GLU A 70 -2.21 -3.44 -7.32
C GLU A 70 -2.38 -3.63 -5.81
N ILE A 71 -3.28 -4.52 -5.40
CA ILE A 71 -3.45 -4.93 -4.01
C ILE A 71 -3.55 -6.46 -3.93
N ASP A 72 -2.66 -7.07 -3.13
CA ASP A 72 -2.70 -8.49 -2.80
C ASP A 72 -3.67 -8.72 -1.64
N ASN A 73 -4.61 -9.67 -1.82
CA ASN A 73 -5.74 -9.89 -0.92
C ASN A 73 -6.55 -8.60 -0.67
N PRO A 74 -7.19 -8.04 -1.70
CA PRO A 74 -7.87 -6.77 -1.59
C PRO A 74 -8.95 -6.85 -0.52
N PRO A 75 -9.14 -5.78 0.29
CA PRO A 75 -10.35 -5.64 1.07
C PRO A 75 -11.55 -5.70 0.11
N ASN A 76 -12.75 -6.02 0.62
CA ASN A 76 -13.97 -6.22 -0.19
C ASN A 76 -14.18 -5.16 -1.29
N SER A 77 -13.65 -3.95 -1.07
CA SER A 77 -13.63 -2.92 -2.09
C SER A 77 -12.58 -1.85 -1.86
N VAL A 78 -12.12 -1.20 -2.93
CA VAL A 78 -11.12 -0.12 -2.90
C VAL A 78 -11.59 1.05 -3.80
N ILE A 79 -11.28 2.27 -3.35
CA ILE A 79 -11.42 3.51 -4.13
C ILE A 79 -10.02 4.09 -4.33
N THR A 80 -9.65 4.32 -5.59
CA THR A 80 -8.43 5.05 -5.95
C THR A 80 -8.76 6.49 -6.25
N TYR A 81 -7.89 7.41 -5.85
CA TYR A 81 -8.06 8.85 -6.05
C TYR A 81 -7.01 9.39 -7.00
N CYS A 82 -7.38 10.41 -7.77
CA CYS A 82 -6.44 11.10 -8.64
C CYS A 82 -5.39 11.84 -7.81
N ASN A 83 -5.80 12.63 -6.82
CA ASN A 83 -4.85 13.54 -6.19
C ASN A 83 -4.13 12.91 -4.98
N VAL A 84 -3.01 13.51 -4.63
CA VAL A 84 -2.29 13.18 -3.39
C VAL A 84 -3.21 13.24 -2.17
N ASN A 85 -2.89 12.46 -1.13
CA ASN A 85 -3.67 12.39 0.11
C ASN A 85 -5.14 11.98 -0.08
N CYS A 86 -5.43 11.14 -1.09
CA CYS A 86 -6.77 10.63 -1.38
C CYS A 86 -7.80 11.74 -1.66
N GLN A 87 -7.39 12.77 -2.40
CA GLN A 87 -8.23 13.91 -2.77
C GLN A 87 -8.66 13.85 -4.25
N GLY A 88 -9.58 14.74 -4.63
CA GLY A 88 -10.07 14.86 -6.01
C GLY A 88 -11.10 13.80 -6.38
N SER A 89 -11.19 13.48 -7.67
CA SER A 89 -12.12 12.47 -8.17
C SER A 89 -11.70 11.07 -7.74
N GLY A 90 -12.55 10.42 -6.95
CA GLY A 90 -12.44 8.99 -6.68
C GLY A 90 -12.92 8.18 -7.88
N SER A 91 -12.29 7.02 -8.11
CA SER A 91 -12.86 5.99 -8.96
C SER A 91 -14.20 5.50 -8.39
N ALA A 92 -14.97 4.75 -9.18
CA ALA A 92 -16.00 3.90 -8.60
C ALA A 92 -15.35 2.89 -7.62
N LEU A 93 -16.16 2.44 -6.66
CA LEU A 93 -15.79 1.35 -5.78
C LEU A 93 -15.53 0.09 -6.62
N GLN A 94 -14.31 -0.43 -6.57
CA GLN A 94 -13.89 -1.58 -7.38
C GLN A 94 -13.70 -2.80 -6.48
N GLY A 95 -14.12 -3.96 -6.96
CA GLY A 95 -13.98 -5.25 -6.29
C GLY A 95 -13.86 -6.40 -7.30
N GLY A 96 -13.35 -7.55 -6.85
CA GLY A 96 -13.14 -8.74 -7.70
C GLY A 96 -11.92 -8.66 -8.63
N THR A 97 -11.05 -7.65 -8.45
CA THR A 97 -9.76 -7.51 -9.14
C THR A 97 -8.67 -7.19 -8.13
N HIS A 98 -7.43 -7.51 -8.49
CA HIS A 98 -6.24 -7.07 -7.76
C HIS A 98 -5.62 -5.81 -8.37
N CYS A 99 -5.95 -5.47 -9.62
CA CYS A 99 -5.38 -4.35 -10.35
C CYS A 99 -6.43 -3.25 -10.59
N PHE A 100 -6.42 -2.24 -9.73
CA PHE A 100 -7.41 -1.17 -9.65
C PHE A 100 -7.06 0.00 -10.58
N THR A 101 -8.09 0.61 -11.19
CA THR A 101 -7.96 1.81 -12.04
C THR A 101 -8.37 3.08 -11.32
N PRO A 102 -7.66 4.20 -11.51
CA PRO A 102 -8.16 5.52 -11.13
C PRO A 102 -9.41 5.91 -11.92
N PHE A 103 -10.02 7.03 -11.54
CA PHE A 103 -11.07 7.66 -12.35
C PHE A 103 -10.53 7.93 -13.78
N PRO A 104 -11.35 7.73 -14.84
CA PRO A 104 -10.90 7.92 -16.21
C PRO A 104 -10.29 9.30 -16.46
N GLY A 105 -9.12 9.32 -17.10
CA GLY A 105 -8.42 10.55 -17.45
C GLY A 105 -7.55 11.14 -16.33
N CYS A 106 -7.30 10.42 -15.24
CA CYS A 106 -6.40 10.88 -14.20
C CYS A 106 -5.29 9.88 -13.82
N ALA A 107 -4.25 10.41 -13.19
CA ALA A 107 -3.13 9.68 -12.61
C ALA A 107 -3.30 9.61 -11.10
N ILE A 108 -2.93 8.51 -10.46
CA ILE A 108 -2.94 8.39 -9.00
C ILE A 108 -1.79 9.22 -8.41
N GLY A 109 -2.05 10.04 -7.39
CA GLY A 109 -1.04 10.90 -6.78
C GLY A 109 -0.67 12.14 -7.60
N SER A 110 -1.53 12.59 -8.52
CA SER A 110 -1.36 13.89 -9.19
C SER A 110 -1.54 15.06 -8.21
N LEU A 111 -0.91 16.19 -8.51
CA LEU A 111 -1.17 17.46 -7.81
C LEU A 111 -2.41 18.13 -8.40
#